data_AF-A0A2N2YAX5-F1
#
_entry.id   AF-A0A2N2YAX5-F1
#
_cell.length_a   1.000
_cell.length_b   1.000
_cell.length_c   1.000
_cell.angle_alpha   90.00
_cell.angle_beta   90.00
_cell.angle_gamma   90.00
#
_symmetry.space_group_name_H-M   'P 1'
#
loop_
_entity.id
_entity.type
_entity.pdbx_description
1 polymer ?
#
loop_
_entity_poly.entity_id
_entity_poly.type
_entity_poly.pdbx_seq_one_letter_code
_entity_poly.pdbx_strand_id
1 'polypeptide(L)'
;MPVSFILTTITASKTKFEFSRSLQTGELIFSQSDLLLDRNKRAFVFGNVMVIDTNHLDNYFLFSHELIHIYQYYDYNFINSYFNKPVMNWKNKSNTFNRINNLLYFDTQGIILRGLYLYENRANSCYFDNFFEYEAEFFARRGRVICP
;
A
#
# COMPACT_ATOMS: atom_id res chain seq x y z
N MET A 1 6.96 -3.81 -12.49
CA MET A 1 8.19 -3.57 -11.69
C MET A 1 8.85 -2.19 -11.83
N PRO A 2 8.79 -1.40 -12.92
CA PRO A 2 9.44 -0.08 -12.97
C PRO A 2 8.75 0.97 -12.09
N VAL A 3 7.42 0.90 -11.88
CA VAL A 3 6.74 1.78 -10.92
C VAL A 3 7.22 1.52 -9.49
N SER A 4 7.16 0.27 -9.02
CA SER A 4 7.69 -0.12 -7.69
C SER A 4 9.15 0.33 -7.49
N PHE A 5 10.02 0.14 -8.49
CA PHE A 5 11.39 0.62 -8.43
C PHE A 5 11.51 2.14 -8.25
N ILE A 6 10.70 2.92 -8.97
CA ILE A 6 10.66 4.38 -8.83
C ILE A 6 10.19 4.77 -7.42
N LEU A 7 9.10 4.17 -6.93
CA LEU A 7 8.56 4.46 -5.60
C LEU A 7 9.60 4.13 -4.52
N THR A 8 10.25 2.96 -4.61
CA THR A 8 11.34 2.57 -3.72
C THR A 8 12.50 3.54 -3.76
N THR A 9 12.93 3.97 -4.95
CA THR A 9 14.06 4.91 -5.09
C THR A 9 13.74 6.26 -4.45
N ILE A 10 12.53 6.77 -4.68
CA ILE A 10 12.07 8.02 -4.07
C ILE A 10 12.03 7.90 -2.55
N THR A 11 11.45 6.82 -2.02
CA THR A 11 11.39 6.57 -0.58
C THR A 11 12.79 6.45 0.02
N ALA A 12 13.66 5.63 -0.57
CA ALA A 12 15.03 5.42 -0.11
C ALA A 12 15.87 6.71 -0.09
N SER A 13 15.59 7.67 -0.98
CA SER A 13 16.32 8.95 -1.01
C SER A 13 16.02 9.87 0.19
N LYS A 14 14.93 9.63 0.92
CA LYS A 14 14.42 10.50 2.00
C LYS A 14 14.31 9.81 3.35
N THR A 15 14.53 8.50 3.39
CA THR A 15 14.25 7.65 4.55
C THR A 15 15.40 6.69 4.80
N LYS A 16 15.50 6.16 6.00
CA LYS A 16 16.54 5.20 6.40
C LYS A 16 16.05 3.79 6.13
N PHE A 17 16.82 3.00 5.38
CA PHE A 17 16.48 1.60 5.14
C PHE A 17 16.66 0.73 6.39
N GLU A 18 15.65 -0.06 6.74
CA GLU A 18 15.65 -0.95 7.90
C GLU A 18 15.83 -2.40 7.46
N PHE A 19 17.09 -2.80 7.24
CA PHE A 19 17.43 -4.11 6.67
C PHE A 19 16.92 -5.28 7.50
N SER A 20 17.10 -5.24 8.83
CA SER A 20 16.69 -6.33 9.73
C SER A 20 15.17 -6.55 9.68
N ARG A 21 14.40 -5.47 9.72
CA ARG A 21 12.93 -5.52 9.61
C ARG A 21 12.50 -5.99 8.23
N SER A 22 13.15 -5.51 7.17
CA SER A 22 12.85 -5.93 5.81
C SER A 22 13.08 -7.43 5.60
N LEU A 23 14.11 -7.98 6.21
CA LEU A 23 14.37 -9.43 6.17
C LEU A 23 13.33 -10.24 6.95
N GLN A 24 12.81 -9.69 8.06
CA GLN A 24 11.77 -10.34 8.87
C GLN A 24 10.42 -10.42 8.16
N THR A 25 10.06 -9.39 7.40
CA THR A 25 8.75 -9.31 6.74
C THR A 25 8.77 -9.76 5.28
N GLY A 26 9.94 -9.77 4.64
CA GLY A 26 10.07 -9.97 3.19
C GLY A 26 9.71 -8.73 2.37
N GLU A 27 9.36 -7.62 3.01
CA GLU A 27 8.97 -6.35 2.35
C GLU A 27 10.02 -5.27 2.61
N LEU A 28 10.11 -4.27 1.72
CA LEU A 28 11.03 -3.16 1.92
C LEU A 28 10.50 -2.20 2.97
N ILE A 29 11.22 -2.08 4.09
CA ILE A 29 10.87 -1.23 5.22
C ILE A 29 11.89 -0.11 5.36
N PHE A 30 11.37 1.10 5.49
CA PHE A 30 12.14 2.28 5.78
C PHE A 30 11.62 2.97 7.04
N SER A 31 12.47 3.75 7.68
CA SER A 31 12.14 4.58 8.83
C SER A 31 12.44 6.04 8.58
N GLN A 32 11.67 6.92 9.21
CA GLN A 32 11.87 8.35 9.17
C GLN A 32 11.45 8.96 10.51
N SER A 33 12.20 9.95 11.01
CA SER A 33 11.76 10.74 12.17
C SER A 33 10.70 11.75 11.76
N ASP A 34 9.85 12.17 12.69
CA ASP A 34 8.92 13.28 12.50
C ASP A 34 7.78 13.01 11.50
N LEU A 35 7.49 11.74 11.23
CA LEU A 35 6.29 11.30 10.52
C LEU A 35 5.01 11.80 11.22
N LEU A 36 5.08 11.87 12.55
CA LEU A 36 4.06 12.43 13.42
C LEU A 36 3.80 13.92 13.15
N LEU A 37 4.83 14.71 12.84
CA LEU A 37 4.72 16.17 12.66
C LEU A 37 4.03 16.56 11.35
N ASP A 38 4.14 15.74 10.30
CA ASP A 38 3.56 16.08 9.00
C ASP A 38 2.05 15.74 8.95
N ARG A 39 1.57 14.66 9.61
CA ARG A 39 0.16 14.21 9.48
C ARG A 39 -0.44 13.40 10.65
N ASN A 40 0.13 13.41 11.86
CA ASN A 40 -0.22 12.44 12.92
C ASN A 40 -0.15 10.97 12.43
N LYS A 41 0.65 10.69 11.41
CA LYS A 41 0.82 9.35 10.84
C LYS A 41 1.95 8.65 11.56
N ARG A 42 1.70 7.42 11.98
CA ARG A 42 2.72 6.56 12.63
C ARG A 42 3.44 5.67 11.62
N ALA A 43 2.77 5.36 10.52
CA ALA A 43 3.32 4.69 9.36
C ALA A 43 2.47 5.02 8.12
N PHE A 44 2.97 4.64 6.96
CA PHE A 44 2.18 4.54 5.74
C PHE A 44 2.83 3.56 4.75
N VAL A 45 2.02 3.06 3.83
CA VAL A 45 2.47 2.32 2.65
C VAL A 45 2.38 3.19 1.40
N PHE A 46 3.43 3.13 0.57
CA PHE A 46 3.47 3.76 -0.74
C PHE A 46 3.83 2.74 -1.81
N GLY A 47 2.80 2.24 -2.50
CA GLY A 47 2.92 1.07 -3.35
C GLY A 47 3.19 -0.17 -2.51
N ASN A 48 4.38 -0.74 -2.66
CA ASN A 48 4.82 -1.91 -1.90
C ASN A 48 5.94 -1.60 -0.88
N VAL A 49 6.12 -0.32 -0.55
CA VAL A 49 7.15 0.11 0.39
C VAL A 49 6.48 0.68 1.63
N MET A 50 6.92 0.20 2.80
CA MET A 50 6.46 0.69 4.09
C MET A 50 7.43 1.75 4.63
N VAL A 51 6.88 2.83 5.16
CA VAL A 51 7.63 3.80 5.96
C VAL A 51 7.01 3.89 7.34
N ILE A 52 7.82 3.73 8.38
CA ILE A 52 7.40 3.77 9.78
C ILE A 52 8.14 4.86 10.56
N ASP A 53 7.46 5.48 11.52
CA ASP A 53 8.11 6.42 12.43
C ASP A 53 9.15 5.68 13.28
N THR A 54 10.33 6.28 13.45
CA THR A 54 11.43 5.69 14.21
C THR A 54 11.04 5.32 15.65
N ASN A 55 10.10 6.04 16.26
CA ASN A 55 9.60 5.77 17.62
C ASN A 55 8.63 4.58 17.69
N HIS A 56 8.23 4.03 16.54
CA HIS A 56 7.28 2.94 16.44
C HIS A 56 7.86 1.68 15.77
N LEU A 57 9.19 1.59 15.63
CA LEU A 57 9.89 0.44 15.03
C LEU A 57 9.69 -0.91 15.75
N ASP A 58 9.22 -0.90 16.99
CA ASP A 58 8.88 -2.10 17.76
C ASP A 58 7.37 -2.35 17.86
N ASN A 59 6.55 -1.54 17.18
CA ASN A 59 5.10 -1.67 17.19
C ASN A 59 4.65 -2.73 16.16
N TYR A 60 4.69 -4.00 16.55
CA TYR A 60 4.28 -5.13 15.69
C TYR A 60 2.84 -5.03 15.19
N PHE A 61 1.95 -4.40 15.95
CA PHE A 61 0.58 -4.16 15.50
C PHE A 61 0.55 -3.21 14.30
N LEU A 62 1.27 -2.08 14.38
CA LEU A 62 1.38 -1.13 13.29
C LEU A 62 2.03 -1.76 12.05
N PHE A 63 3.08 -2.56 12.23
CA PHE A 63 3.65 -3.35 11.13
C PHE A 63 2.62 -4.27 10.48
N SER A 64 1.83 -4.97 11.28
CA SER A 64 0.81 -5.88 10.78
C SER A 64 -0.25 -5.13 9.98
N HIS A 65 -0.72 -3.98 10.48
CA HIS A 65 -1.69 -3.12 9.80
C HIS A 65 -1.19 -2.69 8.41
N GLU A 66 0.02 -2.15 8.36
CA GLU A 66 0.62 -1.67 7.10
C GLU A 66 0.98 -2.83 6.15
N LEU A 67 1.36 -4.01 6.67
CA LEU A 67 1.58 -5.19 5.82
C LEU A 67 0.31 -5.62 5.07
N ILE A 68 -0.86 -5.51 5.70
CA ILE A 68 -2.13 -5.77 5.02
C ILE A 68 -2.34 -4.78 3.87
N HIS A 69 -2.00 -3.50 4.03
CA HIS A 69 -2.06 -2.53 2.93
C HIS A 69 -1.10 -2.88 1.78
N ILE A 70 0.07 -3.45 2.05
CA ILE A 70 0.96 -3.98 1.01
C ILE A 70 0.30 -5.15 0.27
N TYR A 71 -0.35 -6.07 0.99
CA TYR A 71 -1.06 -7.19 0.33
C TYR A 71 -2.30 -6.75 -0.45
N GLN A 72 -3.03 -5.75 0.03
CA GLN A 72 -4.11 -5.11 -0.71
C GLN A 72 -3.57 -4.44 -2.00
N TYR A 73 -2.37 -3.84 -1.94
CA TYR A 73 -1.71 -3.26 -3.11
C TYR A 73 -1.28 -4.33 -4.12
N TYR A 74 -0.76 -5.46 -3.65
CA TYR A 74 -0.45 -6.60 -4.51
C TYR A 74 -1.71 -7.25 -5.10
N ASP A 75 -1.50 -8.24 -5.98
CA ASP A 75 -2.55 -8.86 -6.79
C ASP A 75 -3.67 -9.57 -5.98
N TYR A 76 -3.54 -9.64 -4.64
CA TYR A 76 -4.50 -10.26 -3.71
C TYR A 76 -5.64 -9.32 -3.29
N ASN A 77 -6.09 -8.43 -4.17
CA ASN A 77 -7.29 -7.63 -3.93
C ASN A 77 -8.52 -8.21 -4.64
N PHE A 78 -9.70 -7.99 -4.05
CA PHE A 78 -10.98 -8.43 -4.61
C PHE A 78 -11.26 -7.81 -6.00
N ILE A 79 -10.67 -6.64 -6.28
CA ILE A 79 -10.84 -5.86 -7.50
C ILE A 79 -10.30 -6.64 -8.71
N ASN A 80 -9.19 -7.36 -8.56
CA ASN A 80 -8.58 -8.13 -9.65
C ASN A 80 -9.52 -9.19 -10.22
N SER A 81 -10.44 -9.74 -9.42
CA SER A 81 -11.48 -10.66 -9.92
C SER A 81 -12.39 -10.02 -10.98
N TYR A 82 -12.63 -8.70 -10.87
CA TYR A 82 -13.49 -7.95 -11.79
C TYR A 82 -12.70 -7.26 -12.91
N PHE A 83 -11.50 -6.75 -12.61
CA PHE A 83 -10.75 -5.87 -13.51
C PHE A 83 -9.65 -6.57 -14.30
N ASN A 84 -9.22 -7.78 -13.92
CA ASN A 84 -8.17 -8.49 -14.65
C ASN A 84 -8.59 -8.77 -16.12
N LYS A 85 -9.79 -9.29 -16.34
CA LYS A 85 -10.31 -9.56 -17.70
C LYS A 85 -10.41 -8.31 -18.59
N PRO A 86 -11.02 -7.19 -18.18
CA PRO A 86 -11.06 -5.99 -19.00
C PRO A 86 -9.67 -5.37 -19.22
N VAL A 87 -8.78 -5.37 -18.22
CA VAL A 87 -7.40 -4.87 -18.37
C VAL A 87 -6.62 -5.72 -19.38
N MET A 88 -6.72 -7.05 -19.30
CA MET A 88 -6.06 -7.96 -20.25
C MET A 88 -6.64 -7.81 -21.66
N ASN A 89 -7.94 -7.62 -21.80
CA ASN A 89 -8.56 -7.35 -23.10
C ASN A 89 -8.08 -6.01 -23.69
N TRP A 90 -7.93 -4.97 -22.87
CA TRP A 90 -7.42 -3.67 -23.31
C TRP A 90 -5.96 -3.77 -23.74
N LYS A 91 -5.13 -4.48 -22.95
CA LYS A 91 -3.74 -4.79 -23.29
C LYS A 91 -3.62 -5.48 -24.65
N ASN A 92 -4.44 -6.49 -24.90
CA ASN A 92 -4.39 -7.25 -26.14
C ASN A 92 -4.84 -6.45 -27.38
N LYS A 93 -5.75 -5.48 -27.21
CA LYS A 93 -6.33 -4.70 -28.32
C LYS A 93 -5.60 -3.38 -28.60
N SER A 94 -4.85 -2.85 -27.63
CA SER A 94 -4.25 -1.51 -27.72
C SER A 94 -2.76 -1.57 -28.02
N ASN A 95 -2.38 -1.16 -29.23
CA ASN A 95 -0.97 -1.01 -29.62
C ASN A 95 -0.25 0.04 -28.77
N THR A 96 -0.95 1.11 -28.37
CA THR A 96 -0.41 2.13 -27.47
C THR A 96 -0.14 1.56 -26.08
N PHE A 97 -1.07 0.79 -25.53
CA PHE A 97 -0.88 0.12 -24.24
C PHE A 97 0.31 -0.82 -24.30
N ASN A 98 0.45 -1.65 -25.34
CA ASN A 98 1.57 -2.55 -25.49
C ASN A 98 2.92 -1.83 -25.58
N ARG A 99 3.00 -0.72 -26.32
CA ARG A 99 4.23 0.08 -26.41
C ARG A 99 4.65 0.66 -25.06
N ILE A 100 3.71 1.23 -24.30
CA ILE A 100 4.04 1.83 -23.01
C ILE A 100 4.27 0.73 -21.96
N ASN A 101 3.48 -0.34 -21.96
CA ASN A 101 3.62 -1.46 -21.02
C ASN A 101 4.94 -2.23 -21.18
N ASN A 102 5.52 -2.24 -22.39
CA ASN A 102 6.86 -2.81 -22.62
C ASN A 102 7.99 -1.99 -21.98
N LEU A 103 7.76 -0.69 -21.73
CA LEU A 103 8.73 0.21 -21.09
C LEU A 103 8.44 0.37 -19.59
N LEU A 104 7.17 0.47 -19.24
CA LEU A 104 6.67 0.67 -17.90
C LEU A 104 5.60 -0.37 -17.63
N TYR A 105 5.93 -1.43 -16.88
CA TYR A 105 4.88 -2.30 -16.33
C TYR A 105 4.00 -1.44 -15.42
N PHE A 106 2.78 -1.19 -15.89
CA PHE A 106 1.78 -0.42 -15.16
C PHE A 106 1.14 -1.33 -14.13
N ASP A 107 1.30 -0.94 -12.88
CA ASP A 107 0.45 -1.44 -11.83
C ASP A 107 -0.91 -0.70 -11.92
N THR A 108 -1.83 -1.24 -12.71
CA THR A 108 -3.18 -0.67 -12.85
C THR A 108 -3.99 -0.84 -11.58
N GLN A 109 -3.66 -1.82 -10.72
CA GLN A 109 -4.42 -2.09 -9.51
C GLN A 109 -4.22 -0.98 -8.47
N GLY A 110 -3.01 -0.42 -8.37
CA GLY A 110 -2.73 0.69 -7.48
C GLY A 110 -3.61 1.92 -7.72
N ILE A 111 -3.90 2.24 -8.99
CA ILE A 111 -4.77 3.39 -9.34
C ILE A 111 -6.22 3.09 -8.96
N ILE A 112 -6.71 1.88 -9.25
CA ILE A 112 -8.10 1.50 -8.96
C ILE A 112 -8.31 1.44 -7.45
N LEU A 113 -7.41 0.77 -6.71
CA LEU A 113 -7.40 0.71 -5.26
C LEU A 113 -7.43 2.11 -4.64
N ARG A 114 -6.55 3.01 -5.09
CA ARG A 114 -6.50 4.39 -4.58
C ARG A 114 -7.81 5.14 -4.84
N GLY A 115 -8.41 4.94 -6.02
CA GLY A 115 -9.70 5.52 -6.36
C GLY A 115 -10.81 5.06 -5.42
N LEU A 116 -10.92 3.76 -5.17
CA LEU A 116 -11.92 3.19 -4.27
C LEU A 116 -11.68 3.61 -2.82
N TYR A 117 -10.43 3.61 -2.35
CA TYR A 117 -10.05 4.10 -1.02
C TYR A 117 -10.50 5.55 -0.79
N LEU A 118 -10.25 6.42 -1.76
CA LEU A 118 -10.66 7.83 -1.69
C LEU A 118 -12.18 8.01 -1.81
N TYR A 119 -12.88 7.10 -2.50
CA TYR A 119 -14.33 7.13 -2.61
C TYR A 119 -14.99 6.76 -1.29
N GLU A 120 -14.57 5.66 -0.66
CA GLU A 120 -15.12 5.21 0.62
C GLU A 120 -14.81 6.20 1.76
N ASN A 121 -13.62 6.78 1.79
CA ASN A 121 -13.24 7.77 2.81
C ASN A 121 -14.13 9.02 2.87
N ARG A 122 -14.99 9.28 1.89
CA ARG A 122 -15.91 10.43 1.90
C ARG A 122 -17.07 10.27 2.88
N ALA A 123 -17.42 9.04 3.25
CA ALA A 123 -18.61 8.74 4.04
C ALA A 123 -18.29 8.21 5.45
N ASN A 124 -17.03 8.28 5.87
CA ASN A 124 -16.58 7.69 7.13
C ASN A 124 -16.95 8.55 8.33
N SER A 125 -17.55 7.91 9.34
CA SER A 125 -17.78 8.49 10.67
C SER A 125 -16.59 8.19 11.61
N CYS A 126 -15.88 7.11 11.34
CA CYS A 126 -14.70 6.61 12.03
C CYS A 126 -13.58 6.29 11.02
N TYR A 127 -12.32 6.40 11.45
CA TYR A 127 -11.14 6.16 10.60
C TYR A 127 -11.19 4.78 9.91
N PHE A 128 -11.65 3.74 10.63
CA PHE A 128 -11.71 2.36 10.14
C PHE A 128 -13.04 1.99 9.47
N ASP A 129 -13.88 2.96 9.10
CA ASP A 129 -15.16 2.65 8.43
C ASP A 129 -14.99 2.25 6.96
N ASN A 130 -13.94 2.73 6.29
CA ASN A 130 -13.66 2.29 4.93
C ASN A 130 -13.12 0.86 4.96
N PHE A 131 -13.50 0.07 3.97
CA PHE A 131 -13.15 -1.33 3.80
C PHE A 131 -11.64 -1.57 3.95
N PHE A 132 -10.80 -0.70 3.39
CA PHE A 132 -9.36 -0.89 3.36
C PHE A 132 -8.72 -0.76 4.75
N GLU A 133 -9.06 0.28 5.50
CA GLU A 133 -8.61 0.46 6.88
C GLU A 133 -9.28 -0.55 7.83
N TYR A 134 -10.56 -0.89 7.60
CA TYR A 134 -11.26 -1.93 8.35
C TYR A 134 -10.56 -3.27 8.25
N GLU A 135 -10.24 -3.71 7.03
CA GLU A 135 -9.58 -4.99 6.76
C GLU A 135 -8.20 -5.03 7.41
N ALA A 136 -7.41 -3.98 7.26
CA ALA A 136 -6.09 -3.86 7.87
C ALA A 136 -6.18 -3.94 9.40
N GLU A 137 -7.10 -3.19 10.01
CA GLU A 137 -7.31 -3.20 11.46
C GLU A 137 -7.79 -4.59 11.94
N PHE A 138 -8.75 -5.18 11.25
CA PHE A 138 -9.34 -6.48 11.58
C PHE A 138 -8.28 -7.57 11.62
N PHE A 139 -7.45 -7.69 10.57
CA PHE A 139 -6.42 -8.71 10.50
C PHE A 139 -5.25 -8.42 11.44
N ALA A 140 -4.86 -7.16 11.61
CA ALA A 140 -3.81 -6.78 12.57
C ALA A 140 -4.22 -7.05 14.03
N ARG A 141 -5.51 -6.92 14.37
CA ARG A 141 -6.05 -7.17 15.72
C ARG A 141 -6.70 -8.54 15.93
N ARG A 142 -6.61 -9.45 14.96
CA ARG A 142 -7.21 -10.80 15.05
C ARG A 142 -8.72 -10.76 15.29
N GLY A 143 -9.42 -9.92 14.54
CA GLY A 143 -10.87 -9.91 14.45
C GLY A 143 -11.59 -8.85 15.28
N ARG A 144 -10.88 -7.85 15.80
CA ARG A 144 -11.47 -6.73 16.55
C ARG A 144 -11.14 -5.42 15.87
N VAL A 145 -12.15 -4.68 15.44
CA VAL A 145 -11.99 -3.30 14.95
C VAL A 145 -12.54 -2.37 16.03
N ILE A 146 -11.70 -1.44 16.48
CA ILE A 146 -12.09 -0.45 17.49
C ILE A 146 -12.01 0.91 16.81
N CYS A 147 -13.13 1.60 16.75
CA CYS A 147 -13.17 2.99 16.31
C CYS A 147 -12.66 3.90 17.43
N PRO A 148 -11.46 4.52 17.29
CA PRO A 148 -10.93 5.48 18.23
C PRO A 148 -11.55 6.86 18.04
#